data_AF-A0A2E5W3T5-F1
#
_entry.id   AF-A0A2E5W3T5-F1
#
_cell.length_a   1.000
_cell.length_b   1.000
_cell.length_c   1.000
_cell.angle_alpha   90.00
_cell.angle_beta   90.00
_cell.angle_gamma   90.00
#
_symmetry.space_group_name_H-M   'P 1'
#
loop_
_entity.id
_entity.type
_entity.pdbx_description
1 polymer ?
#
loop_
_entity_poly.entity_id
_entity_poly.type
_entity_poly.pdbx_seq_one_letter_code
_entity_poly.pdbx_strand_id
1 'polypeptide(L)'
;MRIHPLLLACVLFLSFGRTQEHKKNLSIYGQLKKRVYSFSKIDFITSEGEFNESICTLLIPDLKEDSPPFVAIYYKRDNSDWFTESLYRKRLRFNFKDGILKLDQSNFWDWFEINEIKIVVIY
;
A
#
# COMPACT_ATOMS: atom_id res chain seq x y z
N MET A 1 1.75 22.85 54.40
CA MET A 1 2.13 22.62 52.98
C MET A 1 2.20 23.97 52.29
N ARG A 2 3.39 24.42 51.86
CA ARG A 2 3.55 25.70 51.14
C ARG A 2 3.14 25.49 49.68
N ILE A 3 2.02 26.07 49.28
CA ILE A 3 1.55 26.04 47.89
C ILE A 3 2.39 27.05 47.12
N HIS A 4 3.16 26.60 46.13
CA HIS A 4 3.99 27.48 45.31
C HIS A 4 3.14 28.10 44.18
N PRO A 5 2.78 29.39 44.27
CA PRO A 5 1.80 29.99 43.34
C PRO A 5 2.31 30.01 41.89
N LEU A 6 3.63 30.09 41.70
CA LEU A 6 4.27 29.99 40.38
C LEU A 6 4.12 28.60 39.74
N LEU A 7 4.14 27.55 40.56
CA LEU A 7 4.02 26.17 40.10
C LEU A 7 2.56 25.88 39.69
N LEU A 8 1.60 26.43 40.44
CA LEU A 8 0.18 26.40 40.09
C LEU A 8 -0.13 27.16 38.79
N ALA A 9 0.49 28.34 38.60
CA ALA A 9 0.35 29.13 37.38
C ALA A 9 0.92 28.38 36.15
N CYS A 10 2.09 27.74 36.27
CA CYS A 10 2.65 26.91 35.20
C CYS A 10 1.72 25.74 34.81
N VAL A 11 1.12 25.07 35.78
CA VAL A 11 0.17 23.96 35.50
C VAL A 11 -1.07 24.45 34.76
N LEU A 12 -1.60 25.65 35.12
CA LEU A 12 -2.74 26.25 34.42
C LEU A 12 -2.41 26.71 32.99
N PHE A 13 -1.18 27.12 32.71
CA PHE A 13 -0.73 27.47 31.36
C PHE A 13 -0.52 26.24 30.45
N LEU A 14 -0.09 25.09 31.01
CA LEU A 14 0.08 23.84 30.26
C LEU A 14 -1.26 23.21 29.84
N SER A 15 -2.34 23.47 30.56
CA SER A 15 -3.68 22.99 30.19
C SER A 15 -4.30 23.69 28.96
N PHE A 16 -3.70 24.77 28.45
CA PHE A 16 -4.16 25.50 27.27
C PHE A 16 -3.40 25.15 25.98
N GLY A 17 -2.70 24.02 25.96
CA GLY A 17 -2.16 23.45 24.72
C GLY A 17 -3.28 23.10 23.75
N ARG A 18 -3.64 24.02 22.84
CA ARG A 18 -4.44 23.67 21.67
C ARG A 18 -3.65 22.66 20.86
N THR A 19 -4.08 21.40 20.84
CA THR A 19 -3.65 20.42 19.84
C THR A 19 -3.79 21.07 18.47
N GLN A 20 -2.70 21.12 17.72
CA GLN A 20 -2.70 21.58 16.35
C GLN A 20 -3.42 20.51 15.51
N GLU A 21 -4.73 20.64 15.32
CA GLU A 21 -5.45 19.86 14.32
C GLU A 21 -4.92 20.26 12.94
N HIS A 22 -4.06 19.42 12.38
CA HIS A 22 -3.49 19.60 11.04
C HIS A 22 -4.55 19.25 9.98
N LYS A 23 -5.58 20.09 9.83
CA LYS A 23 -6.59 19.96 8.75
C LYS A 23 -6.09 20.45 7.39
N LYS A 24 -5.01 21.23 7.39
CA LYS A 24 -4.37 21.74 6.17
C LYS A 24 -3.74 20.53 5.47
N ASN A 25 -4.22 20.17 4.27
CA ASN A 25 -3.76 19.05 3.42
C ASN A 25 -4.54 17.72 3.54
N LEU A 26 -5.74 17.69 4.13
CA LEU A 26 -6.62 16.51 4.01
C LEU A 26 -7.38 16.54 2.69
N SER A 27 -7.14 15.57 1.82
CA SER A 27 -7.92 15.34 0.60
C SER A 27 -8.86 14.16 0.82
N ILE A 28 -10.17 14.38 0.70
CA ILE A 28 -11.19 13.33 0.77
C ILE A 28 -11.61 12.98 -0.65
N TYR A 29 -11.48 11.71 -1.01
CA TYR A 29 -11.87 11.18 -2.32
C TYR A 29 -13.14 10.33 -2.16
N GLY A 30 -14.22 10.69 -2.86
CA GLY A 30 -15.52 10.01 -2.74
C GLY A 30 -15.81 8.94 -3.78
N GLN A 31 -15.13 8.97 -4.93
CA GLN A 31 -15.38 8.07 -6.07
C GLN A 31 -14.13 7.25 -6.40
N LEU A 32 -13.68 6.43 -5.44
CA LEU A 32 -12.55 5.53 -5.65
C LEU A 32 -12.94 4.37 -6.57
N LYS A 33 -12.08 4.06 -7.53
CA LYS A 33 -12.17 2.87 -8.37
C LYS A 33 -11.30 1.78 -7.77
N LYS A 34 -11.81 0.54 -7.80
CA LYS A 34 -11.05 -0.66 -7.44
C LYS A 34 -10.83 -1.50 -8.69
N ARG A 35 -9.57 -1.86 -8.96
CA ARG A 35 -9.18 -2.85 -9.96
C ARG A 35 -8.51 -4.03 -9.30
N VAL A 36 -8.76 -5.23 -9.82
CA VAL A 36 -8.15 -6.47 -9.36
C VAL A 36 -7.60 -7.21 -10.57
N TYR A 37 -6.28 -7.33 -10.64
CA TYR A 37 -5.57 -8.14 -11.61
C TYR A 37 -5.35 -9.51 -10.98
N SER A 38 -5.71 -10.58 -11.69
CA SER A 38 -5.59 -11.95 -11.19
C SER A 38 -4.66 -12.72 -12.12
N PHE A 39 -3.65 -13.34 -11.54
CA PHE A 39 -2.64 -14.13 -12.23
C PHE A 39 -2.57 -15.51 -11.59
N SER A 40 -2.65 -16.54 -12.41
CA SER A 40 -2.41 -17.93 -12.04
C SER A 40 -0.94 -18.29 -12.25
N LYS A 41 -0.53 -19.46 -11.75
CA LYS A 41 0.84 -19.94 -11.85
C LYS A 41 1.42 -19.92 -13.27
N ILE A 42 0.60 -20.20 -14.27
CA ILE A 42 1.03 -20.17 -15.68
C ILE A 42 1.25 -18.75 -16.21
N ASP A 43 0.66 -17.74 -15.58
CA ASP A 43 0.78 -16.34 -16.03
C ASP A 43 2.10 -15.72 -15.53
N PHE A 44 2.53 -16.08 -14.32
CA PHE A 44 3.72 -15.51 -13.68
C PHE A 44 4.97 -16.40 -13.74
N ILE A 45 4.91 -17.54 -14.46
CA ILE A 45 6.05 -18.44 -14.71
C ILE A 45 6.23 -18.61 -16.22
N THR A 46 7.46 -18.45 -16.71
CA THR A 46 7.80 -18.66 -18.13
C THR A 46 7.95 -20.15 -18.48
N SER A 47 8.09 -20.47 -19.76
CA SER A 47 8.38 -21.84 -20.22
C SER A 47 9.68 -22.40 -19.66
N GLU A 48 10.65 -21.54 -19.36
CA GLU A 48 11.96 -21.85 -18.80
C GLU A 48 11.90 -22.04 -17.27
N GLY A 49 10.72 -21.80 -16.67
CA GLY A 49 10.55 -21.85 -15.22
C GLY A 49 11.11 -20.63 -14.50
N GLU A 50 11.21 -19.47 -15.18
CA GLU A 50 11.61 -18.20 -14.58
C GLU A 50 10.39 -17.34 -14.24
N PHE A 51 10.58 -16.28 -13.45
CA PHE A 51 9.50 -15.34 -13.15
C PHE A 51 9.14 -14.49 -14.38
N ASN A 52 7.87 -14.47 -14.75
CA ASN A 52 7.41 -13.65 -15.86
C ASN A 52 7.19 -12.20 -15.41
N GLU A 53 8.18 -11.34 -15.67
CA GLU A 53 8.14 -9.91 -15.29
C GLU A 53 7.04 -9.09 -15.99
N SER A 54 6.36 -9.63 -17.02
CA SER A 54 5.25 -8.92 -17.65
C SER A 54 4.12 -8.61 -16.66
N ILE A 55 3.92 -9.43 -15.63
CA ILE A 55 2.90 -9.20 -14.60
C ILE A 55 3.22 -8.00 -13.69
N CYS A 56 4.45 -7.50 -13.73
CA CYS A 56 4.87 -6.31 -12.98
C CYS A 56 4.34 -5.00 -13.59
N THR A 57 3.85 -5.01 -14.84
CA THR A 57 3.36 -3.79 -15.51
C THR A 57 1.86 -3.84 -15.69
N LEU A 58 1.14 -2.96 -14.99
CA LEU A 58 -0.31 -2.86 -15.07
C LEU A 58 -0.73 -1.60 -15.82
N LEU A 59 -1.64 -1.77 -16.78
CA LEU A 59 -2.23 -0.66 -17.54
C LEU A 59 -3.52 -0.20 -16.86
N ILE A 60 -3.53 1.05 -16.43
CA ILE A 60 -4.64 1.75 -15.79
C ILE A 60 -4.83 3.11 -16.47
N PRO A 61 -5.44 3.17 -17.67
CA PRO A 61 -5.45 4.38 -18.51
C PRO A 61 -6.06 5.62 -17.86
N ASP A 62 -6.91 5.44 -16.86
CA ASP A 62 -7.61 6.48 -16.11
C ASP A 62 -6.98 6.76 -14.73
N LEU A 63 -5.82 6.19 -14.42
CA LEU A 63 -5.03 6.54 -13.23
C LEU A 63 -4.38 7.91 -13.43
N LYS A 64 -4.70 8.85 -12.56
CA LYS A 64 -4.13 10.19 -12.57
C LYS A 64 -2.89 10.26 -11.68
N GLU A 65 -1.89 11.03 -12.10
CA GLU A 65 -0.62 11.16 -11.36
C GLU A 65 -0.74 11.99 -10.08
N ASP A 66 -1.74 12.88 -10.01
CA ASP A 66 -2.02 13.73 -8.86
C ASP A 66 -2.69 12.98 -7.69
N SER A 67 -3.12 11.74 -7.92
CA SER A 67 -3.75 10.87 -6.92
C SER A 67 -3.01 9.53 -6.85
N PRO A 68 -2.03 9.39 -5.93
CA PRO A 68 -1.28 8.16 -5.76
C PRO A 68 -2.21 6.97 -5.46
N PRO A 69 -2.08 5.85 -6.17
CA PRO A 69 -2.92 4.68 -5.94
C PRO A 69 -2.52 3.96 -4.65
N PHE A 70 -3.50 3.36 -3.99
CA PHE A 70 -3.26 2.30 -3.02
C PHE A 70 -3.10 0.97 -3.76
N VAL A 71 -2.04 0.24 -3.44
CA VAL A 71 -1.71 -1.04 -4.08
C VAL A 71 -1.51 -2.10 -3.02
N ALA A 72 -2.11 -3.27 -3.22
CA ALA A 72 -1.90 -4.45 -2.38
C ALA A 72 -1.73 -5.68 -3.26
N ILE A 73 -0.79 -6.56 -2.88
CA ILE A 73 -0.58 -7.86 -3.53
C ILE A 73 -1.01 -8.94 -2.54
N TYR A 74 -1.88 -9.82 -3.03
CA TYR A 74 -2.39 -10.98 -2.32
C TYR A 74 -1.85 -12.23 -2.99
N TYR A 75 -1.47 -13.20 -2.17
CA TYR A 75 -0.92 -14.47 -2.59
C TYR A 75 -1.79 -15.61 -2.09
N LYS A 76 -1.79 -16.71 -2.83
CA LYS A 76 -2.41 -17.97 -2.43
C LYS A 76 -1.52 -19.14 -2.80
N ARG A 77 -1.28 -20.03 -1.84
CA ARG A 77 -0.60 -21.32 -2.02
C ARG A 77 -1.63 -22.45 -2.09
N ASP A 78 -1.16 -23.67 -2.36
CA ASP A 78 -2.02 -24.86 -2.30
C ASP A 78 -2.60 -25.03 -0.89
N ASN A 79 -3.91 -25.24 -0.84
CA ASN A 79 -4.66 -25.45 0.40
C ASN A 79 -4.45 -24.36 1.47
N SER A 80 -4.08 -23.14 1.06
CA SER A 80 -3.93 -22.00 1.97
C SER A 80 -5.05 -20.97 1.78
N ASP A 81 -5.27 -20.18 2.83
CA ASP A 81 -5.99 -18.93 2.72
C ASP A 81 -5.18 -17.89 1.93
N TRP A 82 -5.88 -16.83 1.51
CA TRP A 82 -5.24 -15.65 0.93
C TRP A 82 -4.46 -14.90 1.98
N PHE A 83 -3.23 -14.49 1.66
CA PHE A 83 -2.40 -13.68 2.55
C PHE A 83 -1.75 -12.52 1.81
N THR A 84 -1.44 -11.47 2.57
CA THR A 84 -0.67 -10.31 2.08
C THR A 84 0.69 -10.30 2.75
N GLU A 85 1.76 -10.41 1.97
CA GLU A 85 3.11 -10.31 2.56
C GLU A 85 3.53 -8.88 2.86
N SER A 86 2.76 -7.87 2.41
CA SER A 86 3.01 -6.46 2.72
C SER A 86 3.00 -6.15 4.23
N LEU A 87 2.49 -7.07 5.07
CA LEU A 87 2.53 -6.96 6.53
C LEU A 87 3.72 -7.66 7.18
N TYR A 88 4.49 -8.47 6.44
CA TYR A 88 5.66 -9.20 6.94
C TYR A 88 6.92 -8.80 6.13
N ARG A 89 7.62 -7.77 6.63
CA ARG A 89 9.01 -7.38 6.32
C ARG A 89 9.40 -6.68 5.02
N LYS A 90 8.63 -6.64 3.93
CA LYS A 90 9.00 -5.87 2.72
C LYS A 90 7.99 -4.78 2.37
N ARG A 91 8.46 -3.54 2.26
CA ARG A 91 7.69 -2.42 1.71
C ARG A 91 7.41 -2.72 0.24
N LEU A 92 6.13 -2.68 -0.16
CA LEU A 92 5.73 -2.76 -1.56
C LEU A 92 6.37 -1.61 -2.35
N ARG A 93 7.08 -1.94 -3.44
CA ARG A 93 7.79 -0.96 -4.29
C ARG A 93 7.13 -0.87 -5.64
N PHE A 94 6.70 0.33 -6.01
CA PHE A 94 6.13 0.58 -7.32
C PHE A 94 6.33 2.02 -7.73
N ASN A 95 6.22 2.27 -9.03
CA ASN A 95 6.08 3.60 -9.61
C ASN A 95 4.79 3.63 -10.45
N PHE A 96 4.28 4.83 -10.67
CA PHE A 96 3.14 5.04 -11.55
C PHE A 96 3.34 6.32 -12.34
N LYS A 97 3.03 6.28 -13.64
CA LYS A 97 3.16 7.40 -14.57
C LYS A 97 2.32 7.14 -15.82
N ASP A 98 1.65 8.17 -16.34
CA ASP A 98 0.92 8.10 -17.63
C ASP A 98 -0.06 6.90 -17.72
N GLY A 99 -0.76 6.58 -16.63
CA GLY A 99 -1.68 5.45 -16.57
C GLY A 99 -1.01 4.06 -16.52
N ILE A 100 0.30 4.00 -16.28
CA ILE A 100 1.06 2.75 -16.14
C ILE A 100 1.51 2.63 -14.69
N LEU A 101 1.27 1.47 -14.08
CA LEU A 101 1.78 1.12 -12.75
C LEU A 101 2.80 0.02 -12.89
N LYS A 102 4.06 0.28 -12.52
CA LYS A 102 5.14 -0.72 -12.55
C LYS A 102 5.54 -1.13 -11.14
N LEU A 103 5.44 -2.42 -10.89
CA LEU A 103 5.87 -3.08 -9.66
C LEU A 103 7.33 -3.51 -9.81
N ASP A 104 8.08 -3.39 -8.72
CA ASP A 104 9.41 -3.99 -8.64
C ASP A 104 9.28 -5.53 -8.55
N GLN A 105 10.10 -6.26 -9.30
CA GLN A 105 10.15 -7.74 -9.27
C GLN A 105 10.39 -8.27 -7.85
N SER A 106 11.17 -7.55 -7.03
CA SER A 106 11.50 -7.94 -5.65
C SER A 106 10.30 -8.01 -4.69
N ASN A 107 9.14 -7.50 -5.12
CA ASN A 107 7.87 -7.66 -4.41
C ASN A 107 7.36 -9.10 -4.44
N PHE A 108 7.66 -9.85 -5.51
CA PHE A 108 7.22 -11.22 -5.75
C PHE A 108 8.32 -12.19 -5.29
N TRP A 109 8.64 -12.22 -4.01
CA TRP A 109 9.56 -13.24 -3.50
C TRP A 109 8.83 -14.58 -3.33
N ASP A 110 9.56 -15.68 -3.38
CA ASP A 110 9.02 -17.04 -3.29
C ASP A 110 7.84 -17.34 -4.22
N TRP A 111 7.79 -16.65 -5.37
CA TRP A 111 6.75 -16.80 -6.39
C TRP A 111 6.60 -18.25 -6.88
N PHE A 112 7.65 -19.07 -6.79
CA PHE A 112 7.63 -20.48 -7.13
C PHE A 112 6.71 -21.33 -6.23
N GLU A 113 6.50 -20.91 -4.98
CA GLU A 113 5.59 -21.57 -4.02
C GLU A 113 4.14 -21.11 -4.18
N ILE A 114 3.91 -20.03 -4.93
CA ILE A 114 2.59 -19.42 -5.10
C ILE A 114 1.85 -20.08 -6.27
N ASN A 115 0.53 -20.12 -6.17
CA ASN A 115 -0.35 -20.62 -7.23
C ASN A 115 -1.25 -19.53 -7.83
N GLU A 116 -1.61 -18.52 -7.03
CA GLU A 116 -2.41 -17.38 -7.48
C GLU A 116 -1.89 -16.09 -6.87
N ILE A 117 -1.80 -15.05 -7.69
CA ILE A 117 -1.44 -13.69 -7.31
C ILE A 117 -2.60 -12.78 -7.69
N LYS A 118 -3.03 -11.93 -6.75
CA LYS A 118 -3.98 -10.85 -7.00
C LYS A 118 -3.39 -9.51 -6.66
N ILE A 119 -3.42 -8.59 -7.61
CA ILE A 119 -2.96 -7.22 -7.43
C ILE A 119 -4.17 -6.31 -7.40
N VAL A 120 -4.41 -5.73 -6.24
CA VAL A 120 -5.53 -4.82 -5.99
C VAL A 120 -4.99 -3.40 -6.07
N VAL A 121 -5.64 -2.58 -6.89
CA VAL A 121 -5.33 -1.16 -7.03
C VAL A 121 -6.59 -0.36 -6.73
N ILE A 122 -6.49 0.60 -5.82
CA ILE A 122 -7.55 1.56 -5.49
C ILE A 122 -7.04 2.96 -5.80
N TYR A 123 -7.77 3.73 -6.60
CA TYR A 123 -7.37 5.05 -7.08
C TYR A 123 -8.57 5.96 -7.40
#